data_AF-A0A354XEV0-F1
#
_entry.id   AF-A0A354XEV0-F1
#
_cell.length_a   1.000
_cell.length_b   1.000
_cell.length_c   1.000
_cell.angle_alpha   90.00
_cell.angle_beta   90.00
_cell.angle_gamma   90.00
#
_symmetry.space_group_name_H-M   'P 1'
#
loop_
_entity.id
_entity.type
_entity.pdbx_description
1 polymer ?
#
loop_
_entity_poly.entity_id
_entity_poly.type
_entity_poly.pdbx_seq_one_letter_code
_entity_poly.pdbx_strand_id
1 'polypeptide(L)' 'LDVCIAAALRRGVMSEAEAKRHGQAHFNLDAPFELTGLGQLLTLQQRCDRLITFA' A
#
# COMPACT_ATOMS: atom_id res chain seq x y z
N LEU A 1 4.87 -0.21 -7.23
CA LEU A 1 4.05 -1.40 -6.91
C LEU A 1 3.13 -1.02 -5.76
N ASP A 2 1.82 -0.98 -6.01
CA ASP A 2 0.87 -0.39 -5.07
C ASP A 2 0.49 -1.36 -3.95
N VAL A 3 0.63 -0.91 -2.70
CA VAL A 3 0.26 -1.66 -1.50
C VAL A 3 -0.82 -0.90 -0.76
N CYS A 4 -1.96 -1.54 -0.50
CA CYS A 4 -3.06 -0.90 0.23
C CYS A 4 -2.65 -0.52 1.66
N ILE A 5 -2.64 0.78 1.97
CA ILE A 5 -2.21 1.34 3.25
C ILE A 5 -2.97 0.76 4.45
N ALA A 6 -4.29 0.59 4.33
CA ALA A 6 -5.13 0.05 5.41
C ALA A 6 -4.87 -1.45 5.67
N ALA A 7 -4.38 -2.18 4.67
CA ALA A 7 -4.00 -3.58 4.81
C ALA A 7 -2.56 -3.73 5.30
N ALA A 8 -1.66 -2.85 4.84
CA ALA A 8 -0.25 -2.80 5.21
C ALA A 8 -0.06 -2.47 6.69
N LEU A 9 -0.64 -1.36 7.17
CA LEU A 9 -0.49 -0.92 8.56
C LEU A 9 -1.00 -1.96 9.57
N ARG A 10 -2.11 -2.64 9.24
CA ARG A 10 -2.68 -3.72 10.08
C ARG A 10 -1.74 -4.93 10.23
N ARG A 11 -0.81 -5.11 9.28
CA ARG A 11 0.18 -6.18 9.26
C ARG A 11 1.58 -5.70 9.67
N GLY A 12 1.70 -4.45 10.13
CA GLY A 12 2.98 -3.87 10.52
C GLY A 12 3.88 -3.52 9.33
N VAL A 13 3.34 -3.40 8.12
CA VAL A 13 4.08 -2.90 6.95
C VAL A 13 3.87 -1.39 6.85
N MET A 14 4.95 -0.62 6.95
CA MET A 14 4.88 0.85 6.94
C MET A 14 6.10 1.47 6.25
N SER A 15 5.87 2.61 5.60
CA SER A 15 6.93 3.48 5.07
C SER A 15 7.56 4.30 6.19
N GLU A 16 8.70 4.93 5.91
CA GLU A 16 9.34 5.85 6.84
C GLU A 16 8.39 6.99 7.26
N ALA A 17 7.61 7.54 6.32
CA ALA A 17 6.63 8.60 6.60
C ALA A 17 5.53 8.13 7.56
N GLU A 18 5.00 6.92 7.35
CA GLU A 18 3.99 6.35 8.25
C GLU A 18 4.58 5.98 9.61
N ALA A 19 5.81 5.46 9.66
CA ALA A 19 6.49 5.19 10.93
C ALA A 19 6.62 6.48 11.76
N LYS A 20 7.05 7.59 11.14
CA LYS A 20 7.10 8.91 11.79
C LYS A 20 5.72 9.37 12.25
N ARG A 21 4.68 9.21 11.42
CA ARG A 21 3.29 9.62 11.74
C ARG A 21 2.70 8.85 12.92
N HIS A 22 3.04 7.57 13.06
CA HIS A 22 2.54 6.69 14.12
C HIS A 22 3.51 6.55 15.31
N GLY A 23 4.60 7.34 15.34
CA GLY A 23 5.58 7.31 16.44
C GLY A 23 6.38 6.00 16.55
N GLN A 24 6.55 5.29 15.43
CA GLN A 24 7.31 4.05 15.35
C GLN A 24 8.77 4.34 15.04
N ALA A 25 9.68 3.64 15.70
CA ALA A 25 11.13 3.79 15.51
C ALA A 25 11.64 3.14 14.20
N HIS A 26 10.88 2.22 13.63
CA HIS A 26 11.30 1.42 12.49
C HIS A 26 10.24 1.43 11.38
N PHE A 27 10.71 1.27 10.14
CA PHE A 27 9.89 1.05 8.94
C PHE A 27 10.47 -0.13 8.16
N ASN A 28 9.68 -0.72 7.27
CA ASN A 28 10.03 -1.96 6.57
C ASN A 28 9.47 -2.03 5.14
N LEU A 29 9.00 -0.90 4.61
CA LEU A 29 8.60 -0.78 3.21
C LEU A 29 9.79 -0.28 2.39
N ASP A 30 10.21 -1.10 1.43
CA ASP A 30 11.29 -0.78 0.51
C ASP A 30 10.79 -0.51 -0.92
N ALA A 31 11.60 0.22 -1.69
CA ALA A 31 11.37 0.41 -3.11
C ALA A 31 11.38 -0.95 -3.85
N PRO A 32 10.53 -1.14 -4.88
CA PRO A 32 9.65 -0.16 -5.53
C PRO A 32 8.20 -0.19 -5.01
N PHE A 33 7.96 -0.62 -3.77
CA PHE A 33 6.62 -0.66 -3.18
C PHE A 33 6.23 0.70 -2.59
N GLU A 34 4.97 1.08 -2.79
CA GLU A 34 4.43 2.36 -2.31
C GLU A 34 3.08 2.14 -1.63
N LEU A 35 2.85 2.83 -0.51
CA LEU A 35 1.57 2.79 0.18
C LEU A 35 0.56 3.66 -0.56
N THR A 36 -0.55 3.06 -0.97
CA THR A 36 -1.63 3.75 -1.66
C THR A 36 -2.98 3.47 -1.02
N GLY A 37 -3.94 4.35 -1.28
CA GLY A 37 -5.33 4.15 -0.86
C GLY A 37 -6.02 3.10 -1.73
N LEU A 38 -7.01 2.40 -1.15
CA LEU A 38 -7.83 1.42 -1.89
C LEU A 38 -8.48 2.00 -3.17
N GLY A 39 -8.72 3.32 -3.19
CA GLY A 39 -9.20 4.03 -4.38
C GLY A 39 -8.32 3.85 -5.62
N GLN A 40 -7.00 3.65 -5.49
CA GLN A 40 -6.13 3.36 -6.63
C GLN A 40 -6.51 2.07 -7.33
N LEU A 41 -6.87 1.02 -6.58
CA LEU A 41 -7.37 -0.22 -7.17
C LEU A 41 -8.66 0.00 -7.96
N LEU A 42 -9.57 0.86 -7.48
CA LEU A 42 -10.79 1.21 -8.21
C LEU A 42 -10.48 2.01 -9.48
N THR A 43 -9.60 3.00 -9.39
CA THR A 43 -9.17 3.80 -10.55
C THR A 43 -8.51 2.94 -11.62
N LEU A 44 -7.66 1.98 -11.23
CA LEU A 44 -7.04 1.04 -12.15
C LEU A 44 -8.07 0.10 -12.78
N GLN A 45 -9.03 -0.41 -12.01
CA GLN A 45 -10.14 -1.22 -12.54
C GLN A 45 -10.98 -0.49 -13.58
N GLN A 46 -11.14 0.83 -13.46
CA GLN A 46 -11.86 1.64 -14.45
C GLN A 46 -11.06 1.87 -15.74
N ARG A 47 -9.73 1.76 -15.69
CA ARG A 47 -8.83 2.05 -16.81
C ARG A 47 -8.34 0.81 -17.54
N CYS A 48 -8.30 -0.33 -16.86
CA CYS A 48 -7.82 -1.59 -17.42
C CYS A 48 -8.98 -2.38 -18.04
N ASP A 49 -8.72 -3.06 -19.16
CA ASP A 49 -9.71 -3.91 -19.82
C ASP A 49 -10.03 -5.19 -19.02
N ARG A 50 -9.10 -5.62 -18.18
CA ARG A 50 -9.17 -6.89 -17.43
C ARG A 50 -8.57 -6.72 -16.04
N LEU A 51 -9.20 -7.37 -15.07
CA LEU A 51 -8.69 -7.56 -13.72
C LEU A 51 -8.48 -9.05 -13.47
N ILE A 52 -7.27 -9.44 -13.04
CA ILE A 52 -6.93 -10.82 -12.69
C ILE A 52 -6.55 -10.83 -11.20
N THR A 53 -7.23 -11.67 -10.42
CA THR A 53 -7.04 -11.78 -8.97
C THR A 53 -6.32 -13.10 -8.65
N PHE A 54 -5.35 -13.04 -7.74
CA PHE A 54 -4.65 -14.19 -7.16
C PHE A 54 -4.95 -14.25 -5.65
N ALA A 55 -4.97 -15.45 -5.06
CA ALA A 55 -5.25 -15.70 -3.64
C ALA A 55 -4.16 -16.55 -3.00
#